data_AF-A0A965E3B0-F1
#
_entry.id   AF-A0A965E3B0-F1
#
_cell.length_a   1.000
_cell.length_b   1.000
_cell.length_c   1.000
_cell.angle_alpha   90.00
_cell.angle_beta   90.00
_cell.angle_gamma   90.00
#
_symmetry.space_group_name_H-M   'P 1'
#
loop_
_entity.id
_entity.type
_entity.pdbx_description
1 polymer ?
#
loop_
_entity_poly.entity_id
_entity_poly.type
_entity_poly.pdbx_seq_one_letter_code
_entity_poly.pdbx_strand_id
1 'polypeptide(L)' 'MRDGGIGFLLADAITAVAPVAPPTIRVLGLPTKFVPHAKPDTILAKFGLDAAGLERTAREMLTQ' A
#
# COMPACT_ATOMS: atom_id res chain seq x y z
N MET A 1 -6.76 2.39 8.04
CA MET A 1 -5.62 3.30 8.31
C MET A 1 -4.41 2.42 8.61
N ARG A 2 -3.29 2.63 7.92
CA ARG A 2 -2.06 1.82 8.03
C ARG A 2 -1.04 2.65 8.81
N ASP A 3 -1.25 2.80 10.10
CA ASP A 3 -0.49 3.74 10.93
C ASP A 3 0.91 3.21 11.27
N GLY A 4 1.94 4.05 11.05
CA GLY A 4 3.30 3.82 11.55
C GLY A 4 4.20 2.85 10.75
N GLY A 5 3.77 2.35 9.60
CA GLY A 5 4.59 1.48 8.74
C GLY A 5 5.56 2.22 7.82
N ILE A 6 6.52 1.49 7.22
CA ILE A 6 7.53 2.07 6.31
C ILE A 6 6.92 2.87 5.15
N GLY A 7 5.80 2.41 4.59
CA GLY A 7 5.12 3.10 3.49
C GLY A 7 4.49 4.43 3.92
N PHE A 8 4.05 4.55 5.18
CA PHE A 8 3.55 5.81 5.72
C PHE A 8 4.70 6.82 5.91
N LEU A 9 5.81 6.37 6.50
CA LEU A 9 7.00 7.21 6.70
C LEU A 9 7.59 7.68 5.36
N LEU A 10 7.62 6.82 4.35
CA LEU A 10 8.10 7.19 3.02
C LEU A 10 7.16 8.20 2.34
N ALA A 11 5.84 8.02 2.47
CA ALA A 11 4.88 8.96 1.90
C ALA A 11 4.99 10.35 2.54
N ASP A 12 5.17 10.40 3.86
CA ASP A 12 5.41 11.64 4.61
C ASP A 12 6.71 12.32 4.15
N ALA A 13 7.82 11.57 4.09
CA ALA A 13 9.11 12.09 3.65
C ALA A 13 9.08 12.63 2.21
N ILE A 14 8.42 11.93 1.28
CA ILE A 14 8.29 12.41 -0.12
C ILE A 14 7.47 13.69 -0.17
N THR A 15 6.36 13.75 0.57
CA THR A 15 5.49 14.94 0.62
C THR A 15 6.22 16.14 1.23
N ALA A 16 7.09 15.91 2.23
CA ALA A 16 7.92 16.96 2.81
C ALA A 16 8.96 17.53 1.83
N VAL A 17 9.49 16.70 0.91
CA VAL A 17 10.46 17.14 -0.10
C VAL A 17 9.78 17.85 -1.29
N ALA A 18 8.55 17.46 -1.64
CA ALA A 18 7.80 18.03 -2.77
C ALA A 18 6.41 18.58 -2.33
N PRO A 19 6.35 19.65 -1.52
CA PRO A 19 5.09 20.10 -0.90
C PRO A 19 4.12 20.78 -1.86
N VAL A 20 4.59 21.33 -2.98
CA VAL A 20 3.75 22.10 -3.93
C VAL A 20 3.03 21.18 -4.93
N ALA A 21 3.66 20.08 -5.33
CA ALA A 21 3.12 19.11 -6.27
C ALA A 21 3.62 17.71 -5.90
N PRO A 22 3.13 17.12 -4.80
CA PRO A 22 3.56 15.80 -4.39
C PRO A 22 3.10 14.75 -5.42
N PRO A 23 3.90 13.70 -5.68
CA PRO A 23 3.48 12.61 -6.54
C PRO A 23 2.29 11.85 -5.93
N THR A 24 1.52 11.15 -6.77
CA THR A 24 0.45 10.26 -6.30
C THR A 24 1.07 9.03 -5.62
N ILE A 25 0.82 8.86 -4.32
CA ILE A 25 1.36 7.76 -3.52
C ILE A 25 0.22 6.89 -3.01
N ARG A 26 0.36 5.57 -3.18
CA ARG A 26 -0.59 4.58 -2.65
C ARG A 26 0.13 3.58 -1.76
N VAL A 27 -0.18 3.60 -0.47
CA VAL A 27 0.45 2.73 0.53
C VAL A 27 -0.36 1.43 0.69
N LEU A 28 0.28 0.31 0.33
CA LEU A 28 -0.25 -1.04 0.48
C LEU A 28 0.39 -1.74 1.69
N GLY A 29 -0.30 -2.72 2.27
CA GLY A 29 0.15 -3.42 3.47
C GLY A 29 -0.97 -4.15 4.21
N LEU A 30 -0.64 -4.81 5.32
CA LEU A 30 -1.62 -5.54 6.13
C LEU A 30 -2.34 -4.61 7.12
N PRO A 31 -3.53 -4.99 7.61
CA PRO A 31 -4.23 -4.22 8.62
C PRO A 31 -3.53 -4.34 9.99
N THR A 32 -3.75 -3.36 10.88
CA THR A 32 -3.21 -3.32 12.25
C THR A 32 -3.96 -4.23 13.24
N LYS A 33 -4.59 -5.30 12.74
CA LYS A 33 -5.37 -6.27 13.53
C LYS A 33 -4.90 -7.68 13.24
N PHE A 34 -5.21 -8.60 14.15
CA PHE A 34 -4.91 -10.02 13.93
C PHE A 34 -5.55 -10.53 12.66
N VAL A 35 -4.74 -11.20 11.85
CA VAL A 35 -5.16 -11.91 10.64
C VAL A 35 -5.24 -13.40 11.00
N PRO A 36 -6.37 -14.09 10.71
CA PRO A 36 -6.48 -15.53 10.91
C PRO A 36 -5.36 -16.29 10.18
N HIS A 37 -4.88 -17.36 10.80
CA HIS A 37 -3.79 -18.15 10.25
C HIS A 37 -4.18 -18.79 8.91
N ALA A 38 -3.31 -18.63 7.93
CA ALA A 38 -3.40 -19.25 6.62
C ALA A 38 -1.99 -19.25 6.00
N LYS A 39 -1.85 -19.86 4.83
CA LYS A 39 -0.60 -19.77 4.06
C LYS A 39 -0.30 -18.29 3.74
N PRO A 40 0.97 -17.86 3.76
CA PRO A 40 1.35 -16.48 3.46
C PRO A 40 0.74 -15.95 2.17
N ASP A 41 0.79 -16.73 1.08
CA ASP A 41 0.24 -16.34 -0.23
C ASP A 41 -1.27 -16.09 -0.18
N THR A 42 -2.01 -16.90 0.59
CA THR A 42 -3.46 -16.72 0.78
C THR A 42 -3.76 -15.44 1.54
N ILE A 43 -2.95 -15.12 2.56
CA ILE A 43 -3.08 -13.87 3.30
C ILE A 43 -2.81 -12.69 2.36
N LEU A 44 -1.70 -12.72 1.61
CA LEU A 44 -1.32 -11.64 0.71
C LEU A 44 -2.36 -11.42 -0.39
N ALA A 45 -2.81 -12.48 -1.06
CA ALA A 45 -3.86 -12.39 -2.10
C ALA A 45 -5.17 -11.82 -1.54
N LYS A 46 -5.56 -12.21 -0.32
CA LYS A 46 -6.76 -11.67 0.34
C LYS A 46 -6.68 -10.15 0.56
N PHE A 47 -5.49 -9.60 0.71
CA PHE A 47 -5.27 -8.16 0.87
C PHE A 47 -4.79 -7.47 -0.43
N GLY A 48 -4.79 -8.18 -1.56
CA GLY A 48 -4.33 -7.65 -2.86
C GLY A 48 -2.82 -7.33 -2.88
N LEU A 49 -2.05 -8.01 -2.04
CA LEU A 49 -0.59 -7.90 -1.94
C LEU A 49 0.12 -9.01 -2.73
N ASP A 50 -0.61 -9.70 -3.59
CA ASP A 50 -0.11 -10.63 -4.61
C ASP A 50 0.09 -9.90 -5.95
N ALA A 51 0.70 -10.58 -6.92
CA ALA A 51 1.03 -9.98 -8.22
C ALA A 51 -0.21 -9.38 -8.92
N ALA A 52 -1.35 -10.08 -8.89
CA ALA A 52 -2.58 -9.61 -9.52
C ALA A 52 -3.17 -8.38 -8.80
N GLY A 53 -3.10 -8.34 -7.47
CA GLY A 53 -3.52 -7.18 -6.67
C GLY A 53 -2.64 -5.94 -6.92
N LEU A 54 -1.32 -6.14 -7.02
CA LEU A 54 -0.38 -5.06 -7.34
C LEU A 54 -0.58 -4.52 -8.76
N GLU A 55 -0.73 -5.39 -9.76
CA GLU A 55 -1.01 -4.99 -11.15
C GLU A 55 -2.28 -4.15 -11.23
N ARG A 56 -3.38 -4.62 -10.61
CA ARG A 56 -4.65 -3.91 -10.59
C ARG A 56 -4.49 -2.53 -9.96
N THR A 57 -3.82 -2.46 -8.82
CA THR A 57 -3.59 -1.19 -8.13
C THR A 57 -2.80 -0.22 -9.01
N ALA A 58 -1.77 -0.69 -9.69
CA ALA A 58 -0.98 0.14 -10.59
C ALA A 58 -1.81 0.66 -11.77
N ARG A 59 -2.67 -0.19 -12.36
CA ARG A 59 -3.57 0.24 -13.45
C ARG A 59 -4.57 1.27 -12.98
N GLU A 60 -5.19 1.07 -11.82
CA GLU A 60 -6.13 2.03 -11.23
C GLU A 60 -5.46 3.40 -11.06
N MET A 61 -4.20 3.43 -10.60
CA MET A 61 -3.44 4.67 -10.41
C MET A 61 -3.11 5.41 -11.71
N LEU A 62 -3.03 4.72 -12.85
CA LEU A 62 -2.81 5.36 -14.16
C LEU A 62 -4.08 5.98 -14.76
N THR A 63 -5.24 5.55 -14.27
CA THR A 63 -6.55 6.02 -14.74
C THR A 63 -7.15 7.12 -13.86
N GLN A 64 -6.47 7.51 -12.77
CA GLN A 64 -6.86 8.61 -11.88
C GLN A 64 -6.18 9.91 -12.30
#